data_AF-A0A6N6ZB41-F1
#
_entry.id   AF-A0A6N6ZB41-F1
#
_cell.length_a   1.000
_cell.length_b   1.000
_cell.length_c   1.000
_cell.angle_alpha   90.00
_cell.angle_beta   90.00
_cell.angle_gamma   90.00
#
_symmetry.space_group_name_H-M   'P 1'
#
loop_
_entity.id
_entity.type
_entity.pdbx_description
1 polymer ?
#
loop_
_entity_poly.entity_id
_entity_poly.type
_entity_poly.pdbx_seq_one_letter_code
_entity_poly.pdbx_strand_id
1 'polypeptide(L)'
;MDAFPPPPGRKKKKEADYEALRSPLSRIPGLPIAAARDLIDLGFWNVDELQGRSPETLFDDLRKLKPKAPDDRLGALRLAVYYAETPDPDPQRLQVWQWLD
;
A
#
# COMPACT_ATOMS: atom_id res chain seq x y z
N MET A 1 3.46 -9.97 -25.24
CA MET A 1 3.33 -10.89 -24.09
C MET A 1 4.23 -10.33 -23.01
N ASP A 2 3.72 -9.33 -22.30
CA ASP A 2 4.46 -8.62 -21.27
C ASP A 2 4.88 -9.61 -20.18
N ALA A 3 6.19 -9.84 -20.10
CA ALA A 3 6.79 -10.65 -19.06
C ALA A 3 6.51 -9.98 -17.72
N PHE A 4 5.59 -10.57 -16.95
CA PHE A 4 5.37 -10.24 -15.56
C PHE A 4 6.73 -10.34 -14.85
N PRO A 5 7.25 -9.26 -14.24
CA PRO A 5 8.56 -9.28 -13.62
C PRO A 5 8.59 -10.37 -12.53
N PRO A 6 9.73 -11.09 -12.37
CA PRO A 6 9.84 -12.11 -11.33
C PRO A 6 9.55 -11.47 -9.97
N PRO A 7 8.82 -12.17 -9.06
CA PRO A 7 8.51 -11.62 -7.75
C PRO A 7 9.83 -11.27 -7.04
N PRO A 8 10.00 -10.04 -6.53
CA PRO A 8 11.26 -9.65 -5.93
C PRO A 8 11.55 -10.54 -4.73
N GLY A 9 12.65 -11.30 -4.82
CA GLY A 9 13.09 -12.20 -3.76
C GLY A 9 13.24 -11.43 -2.45
N ARG A 10 12.64 -11.97 -1.38
CA ARG A 10 12.68 -11.50 0.04
C ARG A 10 13.76 -10.45 0.31
N LYS A 11 13.46 -9.18 0.04
CA LYS A 11 14.38 -8.07 0.33
C LYS A 11 14.48 -7.87 1.84
N LYS A 12 15.70 -7.69 2.34
CA LYS A 12 15.98 -7.46 3.77
C LYS A 12 15.14 -6.28 4.27
N LYS A 13 14.49 -6.47 5.43
CA LYS A 13 13.58 -5.53 6.11
C LYS A 13 13.93 -4.04 5.89
N LYS A 14 15.20 -3.67 6.11
CA LYS A 14 15.74 -2.30 6.00
C LYS A 14 15.68 -1.66 4.59
N GLU A 15 15.80 -2.42 3.52
CA GLU A 15 15.80 -1.87 2.15
C GLU A 15 14.38 -1.45 1.76
N ALA A 16 13.39 -2.31 2.02
CA ALA A 16 12.00 -2.02 1.73
C ALA A 16 11.45 -0.83 2.53
N ASP A 17 11.93 -0.62 3.77
CA ASP A 17 11.56 0.56 4.57
C ASP A 17 12.16 1.85 3.96
N TYR A 18 13.40 1.81 3.44
CA TYR A 18 14.04 2.95 2.78
C TYR A 18 13.46 3.23 1.39
N GLU A 19 13.10 2.17 0.65
CA GLU A 19 12.36 2.24 -0.60
C GLU A 19 10.99 2.87 -0.36
N ALA A 20 10.24 2.45 0.66
CA ALA A 20 8.97 3.06 1.04
C ALA A 20 9.09 4.56 1.35
N LEU A 21 10.13 4.98 2.07
CA LEU A 21 10.39 6.38 2.40
C LEU A 21 10.76 7.24 1.19
N ARG A 22 11.35 6.65 0.14
CA ARG A 22 11.69 7.36 -1.11
C ARG A 22 10.60 7.23 -2.18
N SER A 23 9.67 6.29 -2.02
CA SER A 23 8.58 6.05 -2.94
C SER A 23 7.47 7.11 -2.83
N PRO A 24 6.66 7.28 -3.89
CA PRO A 24 5.46 8.13 -3.85
C PRO A 24 4.47 7.71 -2.76
N LEU A 25 4.52 6.46 -2.31
CA LEU A 25 3.74 5.96 -1.18
C LEU A 25 3.99 6.75 0.12
N SER A 26 5.20 7.28 0.33
CA SER A 26 5.50 8.14 1.48
C SER A 26 4.85 9.51 1.40
N ARG A 27 4.28 9.91 0.25
CA ARG A 27 3.52 11.16 0.12
C ARG A 27 2.13 11.05 0.75
N ILE A 28 1.63 9.83 0.97
CA ILE A 28 0.32 9.61 1.57
C ILE A 28 0.41 9.92 3.07
N PRO A 29 -0.17 11.03 3.53
CA PRO A 29 -0.16 11.32 4.96
C PRO A 29 -1.11 10.34 5.67
N GLY A 30 -0.71 9.89 6.86
CA GLY A 30 -1.47 8.92 7.66
C GLY A 30 -1.30 7.46 7.25
N LEU A 31 -0.59 7.14 6.15
CA LEU A 31 -0.29 5.76 5.78
C LEU A 31 0.83 5.18 6.67
N PRO A 32 0.61 4.07 7.37
CA PRO A 32 1.68 3.44 8.14
C PRO A 32 2.76 2.86 7.21
N ILE A 33 4.04 3.06 7.58
CA ILE A 33 5.21 2.55 6.83
C ILE A 33 5.09 1.06 6.56
N ALA A 34 4.55 0.31 7.52
CA ALA A 34 4.33 -1.11 7.35
C ALA A 34 3.37 -1.40 6.17
N ALA A 35 2.32 -0.59 5.94
CA ALA A 35 1.40 -0.78 4.81
C ALA A 35 2.05 -0.39 3.48
N ALA A 36 2.80 0.71 3.45
CA ALA A 36 3.62 1.07 2.30
C ALA A 36 4.59 -0.06 1.93
N ARG A 37 5.20 -0.70 2.92
CA ARG A 37 6.05 -1.87 2.70
C ARG A 37 5.28 -3.07 2.17
N ASP A 38 4.07 -3.33 2.66
CA ASP A 38 3.25 -4.42 2.15
C ASP A 38 2.86 -4.21 0.70
N LEU A 39 2.56 -2.97 0.31
CA LEU A 39 2.36 -2.59 -1.08
C LEU A 39 3.60 -2.89 -1.93
N ILE A 40 4.80 -2.54 -1.44
CA ILE A 40 6.06 -2.87 -2.14
C ILE A 40 6.28 -4.38 -2.23
N ASP A 41 5.97 -5.15 -1.17
CA ASP A 41 6.05 -6.62 -1.14
C ASP A 41 5.08 -7.24 -2.17
N LEU A 42 3.92 -6.63 -2.35
CA LEU A 42 2.93 -6.96 -3.39
C LEU A 42 3.34 -6.53 -4.80
N GLY A 43 4.38 -5.69 -4.93
CA GLY A 43 4.88 -5.19 -6.20
C GLY A 43 4.38 -3.80 -6.61
N PHE A 44 3.70 -3.07 -5.72
CA PHE A 44 3.25 -1.70 -5.93
C PHE A 44 4.29 -0.71 -5.37
N TRP A 45 4.88 0.09 -6.25
CA TRP A 45 5.95 1.03 -5.87
C TRP A 45 5.47 2.47 -5.84
N ASN A 46 4.39 2.76 -6.58
CA ASN A 46 3.85 4.10 -6.75
C ASN A 46 2.37 4.16 -6.34
N VAL A 47 1.94 5.35 -5.90
CA VAL A 47 0.52 5.62 -5.61
C VAL A 47 -0.34 5.49 -6.86
N ASP A 48 0.14 5.93 -8.01
CA ASP A 48 -0.55 5.79 -9.31
C ASP A 48 -0.92 4.34 -9.66
N GLU A 49 -0.12 3.36 -9.24
CA GLU A 49 -0.40 1.95 -9.52
C GLU A 49 -1.55 1.39 -8.67
N LEU A 50 -1.90 2.10 -7.59
CA LEU A 50 -3.06 1.82 -6.76
C LEU A 50 -4.33 2.45 -7.34
N GLN A 51 -4.21 3.40 -8.27
CA GLN A 51 -5.35 4.05 -8.91
C GLN A 51 -6.17 3.02 -9.69
N GLY A 52 -7.47 2.92 -9.40
CA GLY A 52 -8.35 1.92 -10.00
C GLY A 52 -8.15 0.49 -9.47
N ARG A 53 -7.34 0.29 -8.42
CA ARG A 53 -7.26 -0.98 -7.69
C ARG A 53 -8.24 -1.01 -6.54
N SER A 54 -8.87 -2.16 -6.32
CA SER A 54 -9.74 -2.35 -5.18
C SER A 54 -8.92 -2.62 -3.91
N PRO A 55 -9.13 -1.88 -2.81
CA PRO A 55 -8.39 -2.08 -1.57
C PRO A 55 -8.64 -3.47 -0.95
N GLU A 56 -9.82 -4.04 -1.18
CA GLU A 56 -10.16 -5.41 -0.76
C GLU A 56 -9.32 -6.46 -1.48
N THR A 57 -9.09 -6.29 -2.80
CA THR A 57 -8.21 -7.19 -3.58
C THR A 57 -6.77 -7.10 -3.12
N LEU A 58 -6.27 -5.87 -2.88
CA LEU A 58 -4.92 -5.67 -2.34
C LEU A 58 -4.76 -6.35 -0.99
N PHE A 59 -5.79 -6.27 -0.14
CA PHE A 59 -5.77 -6.91 1.16
C PHE A 59 -5.84 -8.44 1.05
N ASP A 60 -6.64 -8.98 0.12
CA ASP A 60 -6.69 -10.42 -0.15
C ASP A 60 -5.33 -10.96 -0.60
N ASP A 61 -4.67 -10.30 -1.55
CA ASP A 61 -3.32 -10.66 -1.98
C ASP A 61 -2.30 -10.51 -0.84
N LEU A 62 -2.46 -9.48 -0.01
CA LEU A 62 -1.64 -9.34 1.18
C LEU A 62 -1.86 -10.50 2.16
N ARG A 63 -3.10 -10.95 2.38
CA ARG A 63 -3.38 -12.10 3.27
C ARG A 63 -2.77 -13.39 2.72
N LYS A 64 -2.69 -13.55 1.40
CA LYS A 64 -1.98 -14.69 0.78
C LYS A 64 -0.48 -14.67 1.10
N LEU A 65 0.15 -13.49 1.08
CA LEU A 65 1.57 -13.32 1.44
C LEU A 65 1.82 -13.36 2.95
N LYS A 66 0.96 -12.70 3.72
CA LYS A 66 1.05 -12.46 5.17
C LYS A 66 -0.32 -12.75 5.80
N PRO A 67 -0.64 -14.02 6.08
CA PRO A 67 -1.92 -14.39 6.70
C PRO A 67 -2.10 -13.85 8.13
N LYS A 68 -1.03 -13.32 8.74
CA LYS A 68 -1.04 -12.62 10.04
C LYS A 68 -1.19 -11.10 9.92
N ALA A 69 -1.45 -10.56 8.74
CA ALA A 69 -1.71 -9.14 8.59
C ALA A 69 -3.00 -8.77 9.36
N PRO A 70 -2.97 -7.74 10.22
CA PRO A 70 -4.17 -7.31 10.93
C PRO A 70 -5.18 -6.69 9.95
N ASP A 71 -6.47 -6.75 10.30
CA ASP A 71 -7.56 -6.15 9.52
C ASP A 71 -7.42 -4.62 9.39
N ASP A 72 -6.71 -3.99 10.32
CA ASP A 72 -6.31 -2.57 10.27
C ASP A 72 -5.56 -2.20 8.97
N ARG A 73 -4.92 -3.20 8.36
CA ARG A 73 -4.22 -3.06 7.11
C ARG A 73 -5.14 -2.78 5.93
N LEU A 74 -6.38 -3.25 5.97
CA LEU A 74 -7.39 -2.93 4.96
C LEU A 74 -7.69 -1.43 4.98
N GLY A 75 -7.81 -0.82 6.16
CA GLY A 75 -7.98 0.64 6.30
C GLY A 75 -6.80 1.42 5.70
N ALA A 76 -5.58 0.94 5.91
CA ALA A 76 -4.38 1.53 5.29
C ALA A 76 -4.38 1.43 3.77
N LEU A 77 -4.83 0.29 3.22
CA LEU A 77 -4.95 0.11 1.77
C LEU A 77 -6.06 0.98 1.18
N ARG A 78 -7.20 1.10 1.87
CA ARG A 78 -8.30 2.01 1.50
C ARG A 78 -7.82 3.46 1.44
N LEU A 79 -7.09 3.92 2.46
CA LEU A 79 -6.48 5.25 2.46
C LEU A 79 -5.53 5.45 1.29
N ALA A 80 -4.68 4.46 0.99
CA ALA A 80 -3.71 4.56 -0.10
C ALA A 80 -4.38 4.65 -1.48
N VAL A 81 -5.40 3.81 -1.73
CA VAL A 81 -6.21 3.84 -2.96
C VAL A 81 -6.98 5.16 -3.05
N TYR A 82 -7.61 5.61 -1.95
CA TYR A 82 -8.32 6.89 -1.92
C TYR A 82 -7.40 8.07 -2.28
N TYR A 83 -6.19 8.12 -1.72
CA TYR A 83 -5.19 9.13 -2.06
C TYR A 83 -4.73 9.04 -3.51
N ALA A 84 -4.62 7.83 -4.06
CA ALA A 84 -4.24 7.63 -5.46
C ALA A 84 -5.34 8.05 -6.44
N GLU A 85 -6.60 7.73 -6.13
CA GLU A 85 -7.75 8.08 -6.98
C GLU A 85 -8.19 9.54 -6.83
N THR A 86 -7.85 10.18 -5.70
CA THR A 86 -8.24 11.55 -5.39
C THR A 86 -7.03 12.48 -5.50
N PRO A 87 -6.89 13.26 -6.59
CA PRO A 87 -5.73 14.12 -6.79
C PRO A 87 -5.63 15.27 -5.75
N ASP A 88 -6.75 15.70 -5.18
CA ASP A 88 -6.80 16.65 -4.05
C ASP A 88 -7.59 16.03 -2.88
N PRO A 89 -6.95 15.16 -2.08
CA PRO A 89 -7.63 14.42 -1.04
C PRO A 89 -7.81 15.29 0.21
N ASP A 90 -9.02 15.26 0.78
CA ASP A 90 -9.32 16.00 2.01
C ASP A 90 -8.39 15.57 3.17
N PRO A 91 -7.63 16.50 3.78
CA PRO A 91 -6.63 16.18 4.79
C PRO A 91 -7.23 15.57 6.07
N GLN A 92 -8.52 15.77 6.34
CA GLN A 92 -9.19 15.16 7.49
C GLN A 92 -9.46 13.67 7.26
N ARG A 93 -9.62 13.27 5.98
CA ARG A 93 -9.80 11.87 5.58
C ARG A 93 -8.47 11.13 5.40
N LEU A 94 -7.34 11.82 5.49
CA LEU A 94 -6.00 11.24 5.39
C LEU A 94 -5.52 10.63 6.72
N GLN A 95 -6.41 9.89 7.36
CA GLN A 95 -6.20 9.29 8.66
C GLN A 95 -6.70 7.85 8.60
N VAL A 96 -5.82 6.89 8.86
CA VAL A 96 -6.13 5.46 8.66
C VAL A 96 -7.37 5.03 9.44
N TRP A 97 -7.59 5.61 10.62
CA TRP A 97 -8.73 5.31 11.48
C TRP A 97 -10.07 5.68 10.87
N GLN A 98 -10.13 6.59 9.89
CA GLN A 98 -11.36 6.90 9.16
C GLN A 98 -11.77 5.77 8.21
N TRP A 99 -10.89 4.79 8.00
CA TRP A 99 -11.06 3.70 7.05
C TRP A 99 -11.07 2.31 7.71
N LEU A 100 -10.97 2.26 9.05
CA LEU A 100 -10.99 1.03 9.86
C LEU A 100 -12.39 0.44 10.08
N ASP A 101 -13.38 0.86 9.29
CA ASP A 101 -14.75 0.35 9.31
C ASP A 101 -14.83 -1.16 9.01
#